data_AF-A0A922WS25-F1
#
_entry.id   AF-A0A922WS25-F1
#
_cell.length_a   1.000
_cell.length_b   1.000
_cell.length_c   1.000
_cell.angle_alpha   90.00
_cell.angle_beta   90.00
_cell.angle_gamma   90.00
#
_symmetry.space_group_name_H-M   'P 1'
#
loop_
_entity.id
_entity.type
_entity.pdbx_description
1 polymer ?
#
loop_
_entity_poly.entity_id
_entity_poly.type
_entity_poly.pdbx_seq_one_letter_code
_entity_poly.pdbx_strand_id
1 'polypeptide(L)'
;MMSVHFDISKISFFGLDDWSVAVCAWRGCCLEVFGRAEHSVADCLRALEKAGVPLGRDARHTFAGTRLKALSACIAAHDFSGHGKVAQTRISRWEKVHELRAYLAHGTVKASGTGVVIQHVAFDGKTEKRLPPRQLSRIEMLTVLAELEEVQMQLHQQLGHIKAMAAKVKPLKAAKKPDPGSSPG
;
A
#
# COMPACT_ATOMS: atom_id res chain seq x y z
N MET A 1 17.36 16.21 -1.21
CA MET A 1 17.72 14.82 -0.87
C MET A 1 17.62 14.03 -2.17
N MET A 2 18.74 13.59 -2.75
CA MET A 2 18.70 12.79 -3.98
C MET A 2 18.08 11.43 -3.63
N SER A 3 16.91 11.15 -4.20
CA SER A 3 16.32 9.80 -4.16
C SER A 3 17.21 8.91 -5.01
N VAL A 4 18.01 8.05 -4.38
CA VAL A 4 18.70 6.99 -5.09
C VAL A 4 17.62 6.03 -5.57
N HIS A 5 17.21 6.18 -6.83
CA HIS A 5 16.25 5.27 -7.44
C HIS A 5 17.00 3.96 -7.69
N PHE A 6 16.82 3.00 -6.80
CA PHE A 6 17.39 1.67 -6.94
C PHE A 6 16.63 0.97 -8.07
N ASP A 7 17.23 0.93 -9.25
CA ASP A 7 16.65 0.32 -10.44
C ASP A 7 16.89 -1.19 -10.38
N ILE A 8 15.96 -1.90 -9.73
CA ILE A 8 16.04 -3.35 -9.49
C ILE A 8 16.02 -4.14 -10.81
N SER A 9 15.55 -3.55 -11.91
CA SER A 9 15.64 -4.13 -13.26
C SER A 9 17.08 -4.40 -13.71
N LYS A 10 18.07 -3.76 -13.08
CA LYS A 10 19.50 -3.96 -13.32
C LYS A 10 20.13 -5.02 -12.42
N ILE A 11 19.40 -5.52 -11.42
CA ILE A 11 19.86 -6.61 -10.55
C ILE A 11 19.53 -7.94 -11.24
N SER A 12 20.54 -8.58 -11.83
CA SER A 12 20.40 -9.95 -12.31
C SER A 12 20.37 -10.91 -11.11
N PHE A 13 19.20 -11.08 -10.49
CA PHE A 13 19.00 -12.03 -9.39
C PHE A 13 19.41 -13.46 -9.77
N PHE A 14 19.31 -13.81 -11.06
CA PHE A 14 19.65 -15.13 -11.59
C PHE A 14 21.11 -15.28 -12.03
N GLY A 15 21.90 -14.21 -11.93
CA GLY A 15 23.36 -14.26 -12.12
C GLY A 15 24.12 -14.49 -10.81
N LEU A 16 23.43 -14.65 -9.68
CA LEU A 16 24.03 -15.00 -8.40
C LEU A 16 24.20 -16.51 -8.32
N ASP A 17 25.41 -16.96 -8.01
CA ASP A 17 25.74 -18.39 -7.87
C ASP A 17 24.97 -19.05 -6.72
N ASP A 18 24.55 -18.27 -5.72
CA ASP A 18 23.75 -18.73 -4.58
C ASP A 18 22.29 -18.26 -4.69
N TRP A 19 21.41 -19.22 -4.98
CA TRP A 19 19.97 -19.00 -5.08
C TRP A 19 19.33 -18.50 -3.77
N SER A 20 19.88 -18.87 -2.61
CA SER A 20 19.38 -18.39 -1.32
C SER A 20 19.62 -16.89 -1.14
N VAL A 21 20.75 -16.38 -1.64
CA VAL A 21 21.07 -14.95 -1.66
C VAL A 21 20.11 -14.20 -2.59
N ALA A 22 19.83 -14.76 -3.77
CA ALA A 22 18.86 -14.18 -4.71
C ALA A 22 17.46 -14.05 -4.10
N VAL A 23 16.98 -15.08 -3.39
CA VAL A 23 15.69 -15.05 -2.68
C VAL A 23 15.68 -13.99 -1.58
N CYS A 24 16.76 -13.86 -0.80
CA CYS A 24 16.88 -12.83 0.23
C CYS A 24 16.88 -11.42 -0.37
N ALA A 25 17.60 -11.20 -1.46
CA ALA A 25 17.65 -9.91 -2.15
C ALA A 25 16.28 -9.54 -2.75
N TRP A 26 15.61 -10.50 -3.39
CA TRP A 26 14.24 -10.31 -3.90
C TRP A 26 13.27 -9.90 -2.79
N ARG A 27 13.31 -10.63 -1.66
CA ARG A 27 12.50 -10.32 -0.48
C ARG A 27 12.77 -8.91 0.03
N GLY A 28 14.05 -8.51 0.11
CA GLY A 28 14.47 -7.17 0.48
C GLY A 28 13.89 -6.09 -0.43
N CYS A 29 13.93 -6.31 -1.75
CA CYS A 29 13.35 -5.42 -2.75
C CYS A 29 11.84 -5.25 -2.55
N CYS A 30 11.10 -6.35 -2.36
CA CYS A 30 9.66 -6.27 -2.09
C CYS A 30 9.35 -5.45 -0.82
N LEU A 31 10.14 -5.62 0.26
CA LEU A 31 9.98 -4.85 1.50
C LEU A 31 10.32 -3.36 1.33
N GLU A 32 11.29 -3.05 0.48
CA GLU A 32 11.63 -1.67 0.12
C GLU A 32 10.47 -0.98 -0.60
N VAL A 33 9.82 -1.66 -1.55
CA VAL A 33 8.61 -1.14 -2.23
C VAL A 33 7.49 -0.83 -1.23
N PHE A 34 7.24 -1.71 -0.26
CA PHE A 34 6.30 -1.42 0.83
C PHE A 34 6.72 -0.16 1.59
N GLY A 35 7.99 -0.04 1.98
CA GLY A 35 8.52 1.15 2.64
C GLY A 35 8.28 2.45 1.86
N ARG A 36 8.51 2.45 0.54
CA ARG A 36 8.26 3.61 -0.34
C ARG A 36 6.78 4.02 -0.37
N ALA A 37 5.87 3.06 -0.41
CA ALA A 37 4.44 3.32 -0.37
C ALA A 37 4.00 3.88 1.00
N GLU A 38 4.47 3.26 2.10
CA GLU A 38 4.19 3.72 3.46
C GLU A 38 4.67 5.16 3.67
N HIS A 39 5.84 5.50 3.13
CA HIS A 39 6.37 6.85 3.13
C HIS A 39 5.49 7.81 2.32
N SER A 40 5.06 7.42 1.13
CA SER A 40 4.19 8.24 0.26
C SER A 40 2.85 8.56 0.92
N VAL A 41 2.26 7.61 1.64
CA VAL A 41 1.04 7.80 2.42
C VAL A 41 1.27 8.79 3.57
N ALA A 42 2.35 8.60 4.35
CA ALA A 42 2.68 9.49 5.46
C ALA A 42 2.97 10.92 5.00
N ASP A 43 3.70 11.07 3.88
CA ASP A 43 3.97 12.37 3.27
C ASP A 43 2.68 13.06 2.80
N CYS A 44 1.76 12.32 2.17
CA CYS A 44 0.46 12.85 1.76
C CYS A 44 -0.36 13.36 2.95
N LEU A 45 -0.44 12.57 4.03
CA LEU A 45 -1.14 12.97 5.25
C LEU A 45 -0.55 14.25 5.86
N ARG A 46 0.78 14.36 5.94
CA ARG A 46 1.43 15.59 6.43
C ARG A 46 1.12 16.81 5.55
N ALA A 47 1.09 16.64 4.24
CA ALA A 47 0.77 17.72 3.31
C ALA A 47 -0.69 18.19 3.47
N LEU A 48 -1.64 17.25 3.65
CA LEU A 48 -3.04 17.56 3.92
C LEU A 48 -3.20 18.28 5.27
N GLU A 49 -2.52 17.80 6.31
CA GLU A 49 -2.52 18.45 7.63
C GLU A 49 -1.97 19.87 7.57
N LYS A 50 -0.85 20.08 6.86
CA LYS A 50 -0.25 21.40 6.65
C LYS A 50 -1.18 22.35 5.88
N ALA A 51 -2.02 21.83 5.00
CA ALA A 51 -3.03 22.59 4.28
C ALA A 51 -4.31 22.84 5.11
N GLY A 52 -4.35 22.42 6.38
CA GLY A 52 -5.50 22.61 7.27
C GLY A 52 -6.66 21.64 7.02
N VAL A 53 -6.43 20.56 6.27
CA VAL A 53 -7.46 19.54 6.03
C VAL A 53 -7.67 18.74 7.31
N PRO A 54 -8.91 18.58 7.80
CA PRO A 54 -9.17 17.81 9.01
C PRO A 54 -8.88 16.33 8.76
N LEU A 55 -7.97 15.78 9.58
CA LEU A 55 -7.60 14.37 9.56
C LEU A 55 -8.09 13.67 10.84
N GLY A 56 -8.48 12.41 10.73
CA GLY A 56 -8.81 11.59 11.89
C GLY A 56 -7.57 11.24 12.72
N ARG A 57 -7.78 10.83 13.98
CA ARG A 57 -6.71 10.42 14.93
C ARG A 57 -5.73 9.38 14.36
N ASP A 58 -6.24 8.54 13.47
CA ASP A 58 -5.52 7.42 12.85
C ASP A 58 -4.48 7.87 11.81
N ALA A 59 -4.51 9.14 11.38
CA ALA A 59 -3.52 9.70 10.44
C ALA A 59 -2.09 9.70 10.99
N ARG A 60 -1.93 9.75 12.32
CA ARG A 60 -0.63 9.72 13.01
C ARG A 60 -0.30 8.36 13.61
N HIS A 61 -1.08 7.33 13.30
CA HIS A 61 -0.90 6.00 13.88
C HIS A 61 0.44 5.36 13.47
N THR A 62 1.06 4.56 14.34
CA THR A 62 2.36 3.90 14.07
C THR A 62 2.27 2.87 12.93
N PHE A 63 1.18 2.11 12.85
CA PHE A 63 0.94 1.16 11.76
C PHE A 63 0.53 1.85 10.45
N ALA A 64 1.23 1.51 9.36
CA ALA A 64 0.98 2.09 8.05
C ALA A 64 -0.39 1.77 7.47
N GLY A 65 -0.91 0.56 7.70
CA GLY A 65 -2.27 0.19 7.27
C GLY A 65 -3.35 1.07 7.90
N THR A 66 -3.18 1.45 9.17
CA THR A 66 -4.09 2.38 9.87
C THR A 66 -4.02 3.78 9.26
N ARG A 67 -2.81 4.27 8.94
CA ARG A 67 -2.64 5.55 8.24
C ARG A 67 -3.27 5.54 6.84
N LEU A 68 -3.12 4.44 6.09
CA LEU A 68 -3.73 4.29 4.78
C LEU A 68 -5.26 4.38 4.84
N LYS A 69 -5.88 3.72 5.85
CA LYS A 69 -7.32 3.83 6.11
C LYS A 69 -7.74 5.26 6.46
N ALA A 70 -6.96 5.96 7.28
CA ALA A 70 -7.22 7.36 7.61
C ALA A 70 -7.15 8.26 6.36
N LEU A 71 -6.17 8.03 5.49
CA LEU A 71 -6.04 8.74 4.21
C LEU A 71 -7.23 8.44 3.29
N SER A 72 -7.64 7.18 3.16
CA SER A 72 -8.82 6.80 2.39
C SER A 72 -10.09 7.47 2.92
N ALA A 73 -10.29 7.50 4.24
CA ALA A 73 -11.43 8.18 4.85
C ALA A 73 -11.41 9.69 4.59
N CYS A 74 -10.23 10.33 4.68
CA CYS A 74 -10.07 11.75 4.34
C CYS A 74 -10.44 12.03 2.87
N ILE A 75 -9.94 11.21 1.94
CA ILE A 75 -10.22 11.30 0.51
C ILE A 75 -11.72 11.10 0.22
N ALA A 76 -12.39 10.20 0.95
CA ALA A 76 -13.83 9.98 0.81
C ALA A 76 -14.67 11.15 1.33
N ALA A 77 -14.14 11.98 2.24
CA ALA A 77 -14.87 13.08 2.87
C ALA A 77 -14.72 14.44 2.15
N HIS A 78 -13.78 14.55 1.20
CA HIS A 78 -13.45 15.82 0.56
C HIS A 78 -13.37 15.70 -0.96
N ASP A 79 -13.68 16.79 -1.65
CA ASP A 79 -13.56 16.88 -3.11
C ASP A 79 -12.16 17.34 -3.51
N PHE A 80 -11.41 16.42 -4.11
CA PHE A 80 -10.09 16.64 -4.70
C PHE A 80 -10.19 16.89 -6.22
N SER A 81 -11.22 17.58 -6.68
CA SER A 81 -11.45 17.90 -8.10
C SER A 81 -11.44 16.66 -9.00
N GLY A 82 -12.14 15.61 -8.57
CA GLY A 82 -12.24 14.35 -9.30
C GLY A 82 -11.08 13.36 -9.08
N HIS A 83 -9.93 13.79 -8.54
CA HIS A 83 -8.81 12.90 -8.22
C HIS A 83 -9.10 11.94 -7.06
N GLY A 84 -10.12 12.22 -6.24
CA GLY A 84 -10.49 11.38 -5.09
C GLY A 84 -10.90 9.97 -5.51
N LYS A 85 -11.74 9.81 -6.55
CA LYS A 85 -12.20 8.49 -7.02
C LYS A 85 -11.05 7.63 -7.52
N VAL A 86 -10.15 8.21 -8.32
CA VAL A 86 -8.96 7.52 -8.83
C VAL A 86 -8.04 7.13 -7.66
N ALA A 87 -7.85 8.02 -6.68
CA ALA A 87 -7.06 7.72 -5.49
C ALA A 87 -7.63 6.55 -4.69
N GLN A 88 -8.95 6.49 -4.50
CA GLN A 88 -9.58 5.33 -3.85
C GLN A 88 -9.33 4.03 -4.61
N THR A 89 -9.45 4.04 -5.94
CA THR A 89 -9.11 2.86 -6.75
C THR A 89 -7.66 2.43 -6.58
N ARG A 90 -6.71 3.37 -6.54
CA ARG A 90 -5.29 3.04 -6.33
C ARG A 90 -5.02 2.54 -4.92
N ILE A 91 -5.68 3.11 -3.90
CA ILE A 91 -5.60 2.63 -2.52
C ILE A 91 -6.12 1.19 -2.43
N SER A 92 -7.28 0.89 -2.99
CA SER A 92 -7.83 -0.48 -2.97
C SER A 92 -6.94 -1.48 -3.72
N ARG A 93 -6.29 -1.08 -4.83
CA ARG A 93 -5.31 -1.94 -5.51
C ARG A 93 -4.08 -2.18 -4.62
N TRP A 94 -3.61 -1.15 -3.92
CA TRP A 94 -2.50 -1.27 -2.98
C TRP A 94 -2.83 -2.17 -1.78
N GLU A 95 -4.03 -2.07 -1.21
CA GLU A 95 -4.48 -2.91 -0.10
C GLU A 95 -4.40 -4.41 -0.44
N LYS A 96 -4.80 -4.79 -1.68
CA LYS A 96 -4.71 -6.18 -2.16
C LYS A 96 -3.27 -6.70 -2.16
N VAL A 97 -2.33 -5.95 -2.73
CA VAL A 97 -0.92 -6.39 -2.76
C VAL A 97 -0.26 -6.29 -1.39
N HIS A 98 -0.74 -5.39 -0.52
CA HIS A 98 -0.27 -5.25 0.85
C HIS A 98 -0.57 -6.47 1.74
N GLU A 99 -1.53 -7.33 1.37
CA GLU A 99 -1.75 -8.62 2.05
C GLU A 99 -0.50 -9.52 2.00
N LEU A 100 0.32 -9.39 0.96
CA LEU A 100 1.58 -10.13 0.82
C LEU A 100 2.65 -9.67 1.82
N ARG A 101 2.55 -8.44 2.35
CA ARG A 101 3.57 -7.87 3.23
C ARG A 101 3.80 -8.73 4.46
N ALA A 102 2.75 -9.31 5.04
CA ALA A 102 2.89 -10.16 6.24
C ALA A 102 3.70 -11.43 5.94
N TYR A 103 3.41 -12.09 4.81
CA TYR A 103 4.18 -13.24 4.33
C TYR A 103 5.65 -12.87 4.10
N LEU A 104 5.89 -11.74 3.42
CA LEU A 104 7.23 -11.30 3.06
C LEU A 104 8.01 -10.78 4.28
N ALA A 105 7.40 -10.10 5.23
CA ALA A 105 8.10 -9.51 6.38
C ALA A 105 8.28 -10.49 7.54
N HIS A 106 7.30 -11.36 7.79
CA HIS A 106 7.24 -12.19 8.99
C HIS A 106 7.24 -13.69 8.70
N GLY A 107 7.10 -14.09 7.44
CA GLY A 107 7.18 -15.50 7.06
C GLY A 107 8.60 -16.05 7.09
N THR A 108 8.71 -17.33 7.42
CA THR A 108 9.92 -18.13 7.21
C THR A 108 10.04 -18.43 5.73
N VAL A 109 11.13 -17.97 5.11
CA VAL A 109 11.39 -18.08 3.68
C VAL A 109 12.43 -19.17 3.43
N LYS A 110 12.13 -20.12 2.55
CA LYS A 110 13.06 -21.17 2.13
C LYS A 110 13.18 -21.17 0.61
N ALA A 111 14.41 -21.05 0.13
CA ALA A 111 14.73 -21.24 -1.27
C ALA A 111 14.53 -22.71 -1.66
N SER A 112 13.94 -22.95 -2.83
CA SER A 112 13.84 -24.27 -3.45
C SER A 112 14.44 -24.21 -4.86
N GLY A 113 14.80 -25.36 -5.46
CA GLY A 113 15.36 -25.37 -6.82
C GLY A 113 14.48 -24.65 -7.86
N THR A 114 13.16 -24.67 -7.67
CA THR A 114 12.16 -24.09 -8.56
C THR A 114 11.67 -22.70 -8.17
N GLY A 115 12.08 -22.16 -7.02
CA GLY A 115 11.59 -20.87 -6.52
C GLY A 115 11.75 -20.68 -5.02
N VAL A 116 10.65 -20.33 -4.34
CA VAL A 116 10.62 -20.05 -2.91
C VAL A 116 9.35 -20.58 -2.26
N VAL A 117 9.48 -21.07 -1.02
CA VAL A 117 8.37 -21.43 -0.15
C VAL A 117 8.36 -20.49 1.05
N ILE A 118 7.23 -19.82 1.29
CA ILE A 118 7.03 -18.87 2.37
C ILE A 118 5.98 -19.41 3.33
N GLN A 119 6.40 -19.70 4.56
CA GLN A 119 5.50 -20.10 5.64
C GLN A 119 5.24 -18.92 6.56
N HIS A 120 3.99 -18.47 6.64
CA HIS A 120 3.59 -17.43 7.59
C HIS A 120 2.81 -18.02 8.76
N VAL A 121 3.07 -17.48 9.94
CA VAL A 121 2.37 -17.79 11.18
C VAL A 121 1.75 -16.49 11.68
N ALA A 122 0.44 -16.51 11.91
CA ALA A 122 -0.29 -15.40 12.50
C ALA A 122 -0.61 -15.70 13.96
N PHE A 123 -0.59 -14.68 14.81
CA PHE A 123 -1.00 -14.77 16.20
C PHE A 123 -2.28 -13.98 16.42
N ASP A 124 -3.29 -14.59 17.05
CA ASP A 124 -4.54 -13.90 17.46
C ASP A 124 -4.52 -13.48 18.94
N GLY A 125 -3.35 -13.13 19.46
CA GLY A 125 -3.14 -12.76 20.85
C GLY A 125 -2.66 -13.92 21.72
N LYS A 126 -3.31 -15.08 21.67
CA LYS A 126 -2.86 -16.28 22.41
C LYS A 126 -2.68 -17.52 21.55
N THR A 127 -3.30 -17.57 20.37
CA THR A 127 -3.30 -18.76 19.53
C THR A 127 -2.41 -18.55 18.32
N GLU A 128 -1.49 -19.49 18.10
CA GLU A 128 -0.67 -19.56 16.91
C GLU A 128 -1.49 -20.22 15.78
N LYS A 129 -1.68 -19.50 14.67
CA LYS A 129 -2.31 -20.03 13.46
C LYS A 129 -1.32 -20.05 12.31
N ARG A 130 -0.92 -21.25 11.92
CA ARG A 130 -0.13 -21.48 10.72
C ARG A 130 -1.00 -21.27 9.48
N LEU A 131 -0.67 -20.26 8.67
CA LEU A 131 -1.38 -20.01 7.42
C LEU A 131 -0.90 -20.96 6.31
N PRO A 132 -1.69 -21.17 5.24
CA PRO A 132 -1.24 -21.95 4.10
C PRO A 132 0.10 -21.41 3.55
N PRO A 133 1.09 -22.27 3.30
CA PRO A 133 2.36 -21.84 2.73
C PRO A 133 2.13 -21.33 1.31
N ARG A 134 2.82 -20.24 0.96
CA ARG A 134 2.87 -19.73 -0.41
C ARG A 134 4.08 -20.32 -1.12
N GLN A 135 3.86 -20.98 -2.24
CA GLN A 135 4.92 -21.42 -3.13
C GLN A 135 4.93 -20.50 -4.34
N LEU A 136 6.08 -19.90 -4.63
CA LEU A 136 6.26 -19.04 -5.80
C LEU A 136 7.41 -19.61 -6.61
N SER A 137 7.16 -19.88 -7.89
CA SER A 137 8.21 -20.10 -8.87
C SER A 137 9.07 -18.85 -9.05
N ARG A 138 10.23 -19.04 -9.69
CA ARG A 138 11.13 -17.93 -10.07
C ARG A 138 10.43 -16.84 -10.87
N ILE A 139 9.53 -17.22 -11.78
CA ILE A 139 8.78 -16.26 -12.61
C ILE A 139 7.76 -15.52 -11.75
N GLU A 140 7.03 -16.23 -10.88
CA GLU A 140 6.06 -15.61 -9.97
C GLU A 140 6.72 -14.63 -9.00
N MET A 141 7.95 -14.90 -8.55
CA MET A 141 8.71 -13.93 -7.75
C MET A 141 8.92 -12.61 -8.51
N LEU A 142 9.32 -12.67 -9.78
CA LEU A 142 9.47 -11.48 -10.62
C LEU A 142 8.14 -10.76 -10.84
N THR A 143 7.08 -11.52 -11.15
CA THR A 143 5.74 -10.97 -11.34
C THR A 143 5.25 -10.24 -10.09
N VAL A 144 5.45 -10.82 -8.91
CA VAL A 144 5.10 -10.20 -7.62
C VAL A 144 5.84 -8.88 -7.42
N LEU A 145 7.14 -8.85 -7.68
CA LEU A 145 7.92 -7.64 -7.53
C LEU A 145 7.48 -6.55 -8.53
N ALA A 146 7.32 -6.92 -9.81
CA ALA A 146 6.87 -6.00 -10.85
C ALA A 146 5.47 -5.43 -10.54
N GLU A 147 4.54 -6.27 -10.07
CA GLU A 147 3.21 -5.82 -9.66
C GLU A 147 3.29 -4.86 -8.46
N LEU A 148 4.10 -5.18 -7.45
CA LEU A 148 4.29 -4.30 -6.29
C LEU A 148 4.80 -2.92 -6.72
N GLU A 149 5.81 -2.88 -7.60
CA GLU A 149 6.37 -1.64 -8.12
C GLU A 149 5.36 -0.83 -8.92
N GLU A 150 4.62 -1.48 -9.83
CA GLU A 150 3.60 -0.83 -10.65
C GLU A 150 2.51 -0.18 -9.77
N VAL A 151 1.99 -0.95 -8.81
CA VAL A 151 0.91 -0.47 -7.92
C VAL A 151 1.43 0.64 -7.00
N GLN A 152 2.65 0.50 -6.47
CA GLN A 152 3.28 1.53 -5.64
C GLN A 152 3.50 2.83 -6.41
N MET A 153 3.99 2.74 -7.64
CA MET A 153 4.20 3.90 -8.51
C MET A 153 2.89 4.62 -8.81
N GLN A 154 1.84 3.88 -9.19
CA GLN A 154 0.52 4.45 -9.46
C GLN A 154 -0.08 5.11 -8.22
N LEU A 155 0.07 4.49 -7.05
CA LEU A 155 -0.35 5.09 -5.78
C LEU A 155 0.42 6.39 -5.52
N HIS A 156 1.75 6.36 -5.63
CA HIS A 156 2.60 7.53 -5.40
C HIS A 156 2.23 8.71 -6.29
N GLN A 157 2.09 8.48 -7.60
CA GLN A 157 1.69 9.50 -8.57
C GLN A 157 0.33 10.10 -8.20
N GLN A 158 -0.64 9.24 -7.88
CA GLN A 158 -1.99 9.70 -7.54
C GLN A 158 -2.02 10.49 -6.23
N LEU A 159 -1.23 10.09 -5.23
CA LEU A 159 -1.07 10.87 -4.00
C LEU A 159 -0.37 12.22 -4.27
N GLY A 160 0.50 12.30 -5.28
CA GLY A 160 1.05 13.56 -5.79
C GLY A 160 -0.05 14.55 -6.21
N HIS A 161 -1.05 14.07 -6.96
CA HIS A 161 -2.21 14.89 -7.36
C HIS A 161 -3.06 15.31 -6.16
N ILE A 162 -3.32 14.40 -5.21
CA ILE A 162 -4.05 14.72 -3.97
C ILE A 162 -3.35 15.84 -3.19
N LYS A 163 -2.02 15.75 -3.03
CA LYS A 163 -1.22 16.80 -2.38
C LYS A 163 -1.33 18.15 -3.09
N ALA A 164 -1.25 18.16 -4.42
CA ALA A 164 -1.35 19.40 -5.21
C ALA A 164 -2.70 20.11 -5.02
N MET A 165 -3.76 19.35 -4.72
CA MET A 165 -5.11 19.86 -4.51
C MET A 165 -5.43 20.22 -3.05
N ALA A 166 -4.53 19.91 -2.11
CA ALA A 166 -4.79 20.05 -0.67
C ALA A 166 -5.26 21.45 -0.26
N ALA A 167 -4.64 22.51 -0.79
CA ALA A 167 -4.99 23.90 -0.46
C ALA A 167 -6.35 24.37 -1.02
N LYS A 168 -6.91 23.63 -1.99
CA LYS A 168 -8.16 23.97 -2.68
C LYS A 168 -9.31 23.03 -2.32
N VAL A 169 -9.05 22.06 -1.44
CA VAL A 169 -9.99 20.99 -1.14
C VAL A 169 -11.21 21.55 -0.39
N LYS A 170 -12.39 21.02 -0.71
CA LYS A 170 -13.64 21.38 -0.04
C LYS A 170 -14.26 20.13 0.57
N PRO A 171 -14.90 20.22 1.75
CA PRO A 171 -15.70 19.12 2.27
C PRO A 171 -16.80 18.74 1.26
N LEU A 172 -17.05 17.45 1.07
CA LEU A 172 -18.22 17.02 0.31
C LEU A 172 -19.48 17.41 1.08
N LYS A 173 -20.40 18.11 0.41
CA LYS A 173 -21.70 18.44 1.02
C LYS A 173 -22.40 17.13 1.39
N ALA A 174 -22.83 17.00 2.64
CA ALA A 174 -23.72 15.92 3.04
C ALA A 174 -24.96 15.93 2.13
N ALA A 175 -25.32 14.77 1.58
CA ALA A 175 -26.58 14.64 0.85
C ALA A 175 -27.72 15.10 1.75
N LYS A 176 -28.55 16.04 1.28
CA LYS A 176 -29.79 16.41 1.96
C LYS A 176 -30.59 15.13 2.16
N LYS A 177 -30.95 14.81 3.42
CA LYS A 177 -31.98 13.80 3.69
C LYS A 177 -33.22 14.16 2.86
N PRO A 178 -33.86 13.21 2.16
CA PRO A 178 -35.16 13.48 1.56
C PRO A 178 -36.15 13.85 2.68
N ASP A 179 -36.91 14.92 2.47
CA ASP A 179 -37.93 15.39 3.41
C ASP A 179 -38.95 14.26 3.66
N PRO A 180 -39.20 13.88 4.93
CA PRO A 180 -40.26 12.94 5.26
C PRO A 180 -41.58 13.70 5.26
N GLY A 181 -42.16 13.95 4.08
CA GLY A 181 -43.42 14.69 4.04
C GLY A 181 -43.93 15.02 2.64
N SER A 182 -44.44 14.01 1.94
CA SER A 182 -45.45 14.22 0.90
C SER A 182 -46.21 12.90 0.72
N SER A 183 -47.20 12.68 1.59
CA SER A 183 -48.32 11.80 1.26
C SER A 183 -49.30 12.60 0.42
N PRO A 184 -49.70 12.14 -0.77
CA PRO A 184 -50.82 12.74 -1.49
C PRO A 184 -52.13 12.30 -0.79
N GLY A 185 -52.91 13.30 -0.37
CA GLY A 185 -54.32 13.13 -0.02
C GLY A 185 -55.21 13.11 -1.25
#